data_AF-S6BDL4-F1
#
_entry.id   AF-S6BDL4-F1
#
_cell.length_a   1.000
_cell.length_b   1.000
_cell.length_c   1.000
_cell.angle_alpha   90.00
_cell.angle_beta   90.00
_cell.angle_gamma   90.00
#
_symmetry.space_group_name_H-M   'P 1'
#
loop_
_entity.id
_entity.type
_entity.pdbx_description
1 polymer ?
#
loop_
_entity_poly.entity_id
_entity_poly.type
_entity_poly.pdbx_seq_one_letter_code
_entity_poly.pdbx_strand_id
1 'polypeptide(L)'
;MSENEHPVPTEINLHRKSRLLNITFSDGQSFSYPCEYLRVYSRAAEEVTRDAPVMGKEQVNIERIEPQGTYAVRIVFDDGHDTSIYSWETLYDLGIHQERYWQDYLERLAAAGYSRQGDRLGDQPEAQRRITVLYFNYLARMMRREAEELTPPPSVTDVDSLLTWLQKAKGERGYLLAPEHVRVTVNKQFAEPFTRLDPGDEVAIVPNSPNPPAPPKK
;
A
#
# COMPACT_ATOMS: atom_id res chain seq x y z
N MET A 1 -1.18 22.33 39.83
CA MET A 1 -0.36 21.38 39.07
C MET A 1 -0.82 21.53 37.64
N SER A 2 0.01 22.11 36.78
CA SER A 2 -0.38 22.46 35.42
C SER A 2 -0.37 21.18 34.58
N GLU A 3 -1.55 20.64 34.27
CA GLU A 3 -1.69 19.63 33.21
C GLU A 3 -1.28 20.31 31.90
N ASN A 4 -0.38 19.69 31.12
CA ASN A 4 -0.10 20.13 29.76
C ASN A 4 -1.40 19.97 28.95
N GLU A 5 -2.15 21.06 28.83
CA GLU A 5 -3.41 21.09 28.10
C GLU A 5 -3.08 21.13 26.60
N HIS A 6 -2.90 19.95 26.01
CA HIS A 6 -2.74 19.85 24.56
C HIS A 6 -4.03 20.32 23.88
N PRO A 7 -3.95 21.12 22.80
CA PRO A 7 -5.13 21.57 22.10
C PRO A 7 -6.00 20.38 21.70
N VAL A 8 -7.31 20.53 21.88
CA VAL A 8 -8.31 19.51 21.54
C VAL A 8 -8.98 19.86 20.21
N PRO A 9 -9.41 18.86 19.42
CA PRO A 9 -10.08 19.15 18.16
C PRO A 9 -11.45 19.80 18.39
N THR A 10 -11.73 20.86 17.65
CA THR A 10 -13.03 21.53 17.59
C THR A 10 -13.80 21.15 16.32
N GLU A 11 -13.08 20.80 15.25
CA GLU A 11 -13.67 20.31 14.00
C GLU A 11 -12.81 19.19 13.40
N ILE A 12 -13.46 18.16 12.84
CA ILE A 12 -12.82 17.06 12.12
C ILE A 12 -13.60 16.83 10.82
N ASN A 13 -12.95 17.02 9.67
CA ASN A 13 -13.58 16.96 8.35
C ASN A 13 -12.78 16.04 7.42
N LEU A 14 -13.39 14.95 6.95
CA LEU A 14 -12.77 14.04 6.00
C LEU A 14 -13.18 14.36 4.55
N HIS A 15 -12.21 14.80 3.75
CA HIS A 15 -12.37 15.01 2.31
C HIS A 15 -11.95 13.76 1.53
N ARG A 16 -12.86 12.77 1.45
CA ARG A 16 -12.58 11.45 0.83
C ARG A 16 -12.04 11.53 -0.60
N LYS A 17 -12.57 12.44 -1.43
CA LYS A 17 -12.14 12.58 -2.84
C LYS A 17 -10.69 13.07 -2.96
N SER A 18 -10.28 14.02 -2.13
CA SER A 18 -8.91 14.56 -2.11
C SER A 18 -7.98 13.80 -1.16
N ARG A 19 -8.50 12.81 -0.42
CA ARG A 19 -7.76 11.99 0.56
C ARG A 19 -7.10 12.83 1.65
N LEU A 20 -7.82 13.84 2.15
CA LEU A 20 -7.36 14.74 3.21
C LEU A 20 -8.28 14.66 4.44
N LEU A 21 -7.69 14.54 5.61
CA LEU A 21 -8.35 14.76 6.89
C LEU A 21 -7.97 16.14 7.40
N ASN A 22 -8.95 17.03 7.59
CA ASN A 22 -8.73 18.36 8.14
C ASN A 22 -9.17 18.37 9.60
N ILE A 23 -8.32 18.87 10.48
CA ILE A 23 -8.63 19.02 11.91
C ILE A 23 -8.31 20.44 12.32
N THR A 24 -9.27 21.10 12.98
CA THR A 24 -9.07 22.38 13.65
C THR A 24 -9.02 22.13 15.14
N PHE A 25 -8.07 22.75 15.82
CA PHE A 25 -7.81 22.62 17.24
C PHE A 25 -8.27 23.86 18.03
N SER A 26 -8.42 23.71 19.35
CA SER A 26 -8.95 24.73 20.26
C SER A 26 -8.07 25.98 20.37
N ASP A 27 -6.81 25.90 19.99
CA ASP A 27 -5.87 27.03 19.90
C ASP A 27 -5.99 27.82 18.57
N GLY A 28 -6.91 27.39 17.69
CA GLY A 28 -7.15 27.99 16.39
C GLY A 28 -6.26 27.47 15.27
N GLN A 29 -5.35 26.53 15.54
CA GLN A 29 -4.56 25.91 14.47
C GLN A 29 -5.39 24.87 13.70
N SER A 30 -5.20 24.84 12.38
CA SER A 30 -5.83 23.87 11.49
C SER A 30 -4.75 23.14 10.71
N PHE A 31 -4.85 21.81 10.65
CA PHE A 31 -3.94 20.97 9.90
C PHE A 31 -4.70 20.16 8.86
N SER A 32 -4.06 19.93 7.72
CA SER A 32 -4.58 19.08 6.64
C SER A 32 -3.67 17.88 6.47
N TYR A 33 -4.15 16.70 6.86
CA TYR A 33 -3.37 15.45 6.84
C TYR A 33 -3.73 14.62 5.60
N PRO A 34 -2.77 14.33 4.69
CA PRO A 34 -2.95 13.29 3.70
C PRO A 34 -3.26 11.94 4.37
N CYS A 35 -4.22 11.18 3.81
CA CYS A 35 -4.56 9.85 4.34
C CYS A 35 -3.33 8.92 4.34
N GLU A 36 -2.50 9.01 3.29
CA GLU A 36 -1.21 8.30 3.23
C GLU A 36 -0.31 8.66 4.41
N TYR A 37 -0.18 9.94 4.70
CA TYR A 37 0.69 10.42 5.77
C TYR A 37 0.27 9.84 7.12
N LEU A 38 -1.03 9.88 7.44
CA LEU A 38 -1.53 9.22 8.65
C LEU A 38 -1.20 7.73 8.60
N ARG A 39 -1.54 7.04 7.51
CA ARG A 39 -1.38 5.58 7.39
C ARG A 39 0.07 5.12 7.58
N VAL A 40 1.06 5.79 6.99
CA VAL A 40 2.47 5.39 7.10
C VAL A 40 3.05 5.67 8.48
N TYR A 41 2.44 6.59 9.23
CA TYR A 41 2.74 6.87 10.63
C TYR A 41 1.92 6.04 11.63
N SER A 42 0.91 5.29 11.17
CA SER A 42 0.18 4.30 11.98
C SER A 42 0.95 2.99 12.09
N ARG A 43 2.07 2.97 12.83
CA ARG A 43 2.81 1.72 13.08
C ARG A 43 2.20 0.98 14.27
N ALA A 44 1.86 -0.29 14.10
CA ALA A 44 1.54 -1.17 15.23
C ALA A 44 2.81 -1.40 16.07
N ALA A 45 2.64 -1.66 17.37
CA ALA A 45 3.76 -1.87 18.32
C ALA A 45 4.76 -2.96 17.87
N GLU A 46 4.32 -3.93 17.08
CA GLU A 46 5.13 -5.05 16.55
C GLU A 46 5.93 -4.68 15.30
N GLU A 47 5.55 -3.62 14.58
CA GLU A 47 6.22 -3.17 13.37
C GLU A 47 7.33 -2.16 13.66
N VAL A 48 7.38 -1.56 14.86
CA VAL A 48 8.44 -0.61 15.28
C VAL A 48 9.84 -1.23 15.20
N THR A 49 9.95 -2.55 15.33
CA THR A 49 11.23 -3.29 15.31
C THR A 49 11.87 -3.45 13.93
N ARG A 50 11.19 -3.06 12.84
CA ARG A 50 11.75 -3.10 11.48
C ARG A 50 12.11 -1.68 11.04
N ASP A 51 13.36 -1.41 10.65
CA ASP A 51 13.76 -0.08 10.14
C ASP A 51 13.17 0.27 8.76
N ALA A 52 12.39 -0.63 8.16
CA ALA A 52 11.78 -0.40 6.84
C ALA A 52 10.57 0.55 6.92
N PRO A 53 10.47 1.55 6.01
CA PRO A 53 9.29 2.41 5.92
C PRO A 53 8.08 1.63 5.37
N VAL A 54 6.86 2.07 5.73
CA VAL A 54 5.61 1.55 5.16
C VAL A 54 5.46 2.10 3.74
N MET A 55 5.37 1.24 2.72
CA MET A 55 5.34 1.63 1.29
C MET A 55 3.97 1.37 0.65
N GLY A 56 3.71 1.97 -0.53
CA GLY A 56 2.54 1.64 -1.37
C GLY A 56 1.21 2.15 -0.83
N LYS A 57 1.21 3.22 -0.03
CA LYS A 57 0.02 3.78 0.64
C LYS A 57 -0.46 5.09 0.03
N GLU A 58 0.03 5.46 -1.14
CA GLU A 58 -0.27 6.72 -1.84
C GLU A 58 -1.76 6.86 -2.23
N GLN A 59 -2.49 5.74 -2.25
CA GLN A 59 -3.90 5.66 -2.57
C GLN A 59 -4.74 5.14 -1.41
N VAL A 60 -4.22 5.12 -0.19
CA VAL A 60 -5.04 4.80 0.98
C VAL A 60 -6.05 5.93 1.22
N ASN A 61 -7.21 5.56 1.75
CA ASN A 61 -8.22 6.46 2.26
C ASN A 61 -8.63 6.05 3.66
N ILE A 62 -9.37 6.92 4.33
CA ILE A 62 -9.99 6.61 5.61
C ILE A 62 -11.38 6.05 5.33
N GLU A 63 -11.63 4.80 5.70
CA GLU A 63 -12.95 4.19 5.64
C GLU A 63 -13.86 4.82 6.70
N ARG A 64 -13.42 4.88 7.96
CA ARG A 64 -14.18 5.46 9.08
C ARG A 64 -13.26 6.01 10.17
N ILE A 65 -13.81 6.94 10.95
CA ILE A 65 -13.17 7.53 12.13
C ILE A 65 -14.08 7.28 13.31
N GLU A 66 -13.54 6.65 14.35
CA GLU A 66 -14.27 6.24 15.54
C GLU A 66 -13.69 6.98 16.77
N PRO A 67 -14.52 7.67 17.56
CA PRO A 67 -14.04 8.35 18.76
C PRO A 67 -13.55 7.34 19.81
N GLN A 68 -12.44 7.65 20.47
CA GLN A 68 -11.88 6.87 21.58
C GLN A 68 -11.86 7.73 22.83
N GLY A 69 -13.00 7.75 23.54
CA GLY A 69 -13.21 8.62 24.69
C GLY A 69 -13.11 10.10 24.30
N THR A 70 -12.41 10.89 25.12
CA THR A 70 -12.25 12.34 24.93
C THR A 70 -10.86 12.75 24.49
N TYR A 71 -9.95 11.80 24.23
CA TYR A 71 -8.51 12.08 24.06
C TYR A 71 -7.92 11.56 22.74
N ALA A 72 -8.67 10.77 21.97
CA ALA A 72 -8.16 10.11 20.78
C ALA A 72 -9.27 9.76 19.76
N VAL A 73 -8.83 9.40 18.55
CA VAL A 73 -9.63 8.73 17.53
C VAL A 73 -8.95 7.46 17.06
N ARG A 74 -9.77 6.46 16.75
CA ARG A 74 -9.37 5.31 15.95
C ARG A 74 -9.68 5.62 14.49
N ILE A 75 -8.68 5.50 13.63
CA ILE A 75 -8.82 5.66 12.18
C ILE A 75 -8.78 4.27 11.57
N VAL A 76 -9.78 3.95 10.76
CA VAL A 76 -9.81 2.72 9.98
C VAL A 76 -9.60 3.06 8.52
N PHE A 77 -8.56 2.48 7.94
CA PHE A 77 -8.15 2.72 6.58
C PHE A 77 -8.77 1.69 5.63
N ASP A 78 -8.96 2.08 4.36
CA ASP A 78 -9.55 1.22 3.32
C ASP A 78 -8.58 0.15 2.78
N ASP A 79 -7.32 0.16 3.20
CA ASP A 79 -6.32 -0.89 2.92
C ASP A 79 -6.39 -2.05 3.92
N GLY A 80 -7.44 -2.11 4.74
CA GLY A 80 -7.67 -3.14 5.75
C GLY A 80 -6.98 -2.89 7.09
N HIS A 81 -6.25 -1.77 7.25
CA HIS A 81 -5.60 -1.42 8.50
C HIS A 81 -6.57 -0.70 9.45
N ASP A 82 -6.89 -1.31 10.59
CA ASP A 82 -7.95 -0.84 11.49
C ASP A 82 -7.52 -0.64 12.95
N THR A 83 -6.24 -0.81 13.26
CA THR A 83 -5.70 -0.72 14.63
C THR A 83 -5.14 0.66 14.98
N SER A 84 -5.30 1.66 14.10
CA SER A 84 -4.68 2.97 14.24
C SER A 84 -5.39 3.83 15.28
N ILE A 85 -4.76 4.07 16.42
CA ILE A 85 -5.27 4.98 17.44
C ILE A 85 -4.34 6.20 17.51
N TYR A 86 -4.92 7.39 17.34
CA TYR A 86 -4.21 8.66 17.44
C TYR A 86 -4.76 9.48 18.60
N SER A 87 -3.90 9.83 19.55
CA SER A 87 -4.24 10.86 20.54
C SER A 87 -4.29 12.25 19.88
N TRP A 88 -4.98 13.20 20.51
CA TRP A 88 -4.96 14.60 20.08
C TRP A 88 -3.55 15.18 20.06
N GLU A 89 -2.74 14.85 21.07
CA GLU A 89 -1.32 15.18 21.13
C GLU A 89 -0.57 14.63 19.91
N THR A 90 -0.79 13.37 19.54
CA THR A 90 -0.13 12.75 18.37
C THR A 90 -0.55 13.45 17.08
N LEU A 91 -1.85 13.72 16.88
CA LEU A 91 -2.31 14.43 15.68
C LEU A 91 -1.73 15.84 15.62
N TYR A 92 -1.69 16.54 16.75
CA TYR A 92 -1.13 17.87 16.84
C TYR A 92 0.39 17.87 16.52
N ASP A 93 1.15 16.94 17.08
CA ASP A 93 2.57 16.74 16.77
C ASP A 93 2.81 16.45 15.28
N LEU A 94 2.03 15.50 14.72
CA LEU A 94 2.05 15.18 13.29
C LEU A 94 1.70 16.39 12.41
N GLY A 95 0.90 17.33 12.92
CA GLY A 95 0.49 18.55 12.22
C GLY A 95 1.59 19.61 12.21
N ILE A 96 2.15 19.91 13.38
CA ILE A 96 3.26 20.88 13.53
C ILE A 96 4.52 20.42 12.78
N HIS A 97 4.82 19.12 12.81
CA HIS A 97 6.04 18.56 12.23
C HIS A 97 5.82 17.92 10.86
N GLN A 98 4.68 18.18 10.21
CA GLN A 98 4.27 17.50 8.98
C GLN A 98 5.35 17.50 7.90
N GLU A 99 5.91 18.66 7.57
CA GLU A 99 6.93 18.78 6.51
C GLU A 99 8.19 17.96 6.83
N ARG A 100 8.68 18.07 8.06
CA ARG A 100 9.88 17.35 8.53
C ARG A 100 9.66 15.83 8.51
N TYR A 101 8.57 15.36 9.10
CA TYR A 101 8.24 13.94 9.14
C TYR A 101 7.96 13.39 7.74
N TRP A 102 7.34 14.19 6.89
CA TRP A 102 7.14 13.81 5.50
C TRP A 102 8.45 13.65 4.75
N GLN A 103 9.39 14.59 4.90
CA GLN A 103 10.70 14.50 4.28
C GLN A 103 11.49 13.27 4.78
N ASP A 104 11.50 13.02 6.09
CA ASP A 104 12.15 11.84 6.67
C ASP A 104 11.55 10.53 6.12
N TYR A 105 10.22 10.47 5.96
CA TYR A 105 9.58 9.34 5.30
C TYR A 105 10.06 9.16 3.85
N LEU A 106 10.14 10.23 3.06
CA LEU A 106 10.63 10.18 1.67
C LEU A 106 12.11 9.74 1.58
N GLU A 107 12.95 10.20 2.50
CA GLU A 107 14.36 9.81 2.59
C GLU A 107 14.50 8.31 2.91
N ARG A 108 13.67 7.79 3.81
CA ARG A 108 13.61 6.35 4.11
C ARG A 108 13.12 5.54 2.91
N LEU A 109 12.12 6.02 2.17
CA LEU A 109 11.67 5.39 0.93
C LEU A 109 12.83 5.29 -0.08
N ALA A 110 13.53 6.40 -0.31
CA ALA A 110 14.66 6.46 -1.23
C ALA A 110 15.80 5.53 -0.79
N ALA A 111 16.14 5.50 0.51
CA ALA A 111 17.15 4.60 1.06
C ALA A 111 16.78 3.12 0.89
N ALA A 112 15.48 2.82 0.90
CA ALA A 112 14.96 1.48 0.64
C ALA A 112 14.76 1.16 -0.85
N GLY A 113 15.10 2.09 -1.76
CA GLY A 113 14.97 1.93 -3.20
C GLY A 113 13.53 2.05 -3.73
N TYR A 114 12.62 2.61 -2.95
CA TYR A 114 11.21 2.80 -3.34
C TYR A 114 10.98 4.18 -3.95
N SER A 115 10.32 4.24 -5.11
CA SER A 115 9.98 5.48 -5.80
C SER A 115 8.50 5.82 -5.66
N ARG A 116 8.16 6.85 -4.88
CA ARG A 116 6.77 7.26 -4.61
C ARG A 116 6.02 7.81 -5.84
N GLN A 117 6.75 8.35 -6.81
CA GLN A 117 6.20 8.99 -8.03
C GLN A 117 6.71 8.35 -9.33
N GLY A 118 7.49 7.27 -9.27
CA GLY A 118 8.13 6.69 -10.43
C GLY A 118 7.14 5.93 -11.29
N ASP A 119 6.72 6.55 -12.39
CA ASP A 119 6.16 5.88 -13.56
C ASP A 119 5.19 4.75 -13.26
N ARG A 120 3.97 5.08 -12.81
CA ARG A 120 2.92 4.05 -12.63
C ARG A 120 2.55 3.42 -13.94
N LEU A 121 2.36 2.09 -13.99
CA LEU A 121 1.92 1.43 -15.22
C LEU A 121 0.71 2.16 -15.78
N GLY A 122 -0.30 2.40 -14.93
CA GLY A 122 -1.55 3.10 -15.23
C GLY A 122 -1.42 4.31 -16.16
N ASP A 123 -0.40 5.13 -15.92
CA ASP A 123 -0.26 6.45 -16.54
C ASP A 123 0.76 6.46 -17.69
N GLN A 124 1.40 5.32 -17.97
CA GLN A 124 2.47 5.20 -18.97
C GLN A 124 1.97 4.67 -20.32
N PRO A 125 2.56 5.12 -21.44
CA PRO A 125 2.28 4.57 -22.76
C PRO A 125 2.70 3.10 -22.81
N GLU A 126 1.98 2.31 -23.62
CA GLU A 126 2.12 0.84 -23.68
C GLU A 126 3.59 0.39 -23.82
N ALA A 127 4.37 1.05 -24.69
CA ALA A 127 5.79 0.73 -24.91
C ALA A 127 6.69 0.86 -23.65
N GLN A 128 6.26 1.61 -22.65
CA GLN A 128 7.04 1.88 -21.43
C GLN A 128 6.56 1.06 -20.22
N ARG A 129 5.45 0.32 -20.34
CA ARG A 129 4.86 -0.50 -19.25
C ARG A 129 5.58 -1.84 -19.03
N ARG A 130 6.89 -1.90 -19.21
CA ARG A 130 7.62 -3.19 -19.10
C ARG A 130 7.75 -3.60 -17.64
N ILE A 131 7.45 -4.85 -17.32
CA ILE A 131 7.72 -5.48 -16.02
C ILE A 131 8.42 -6.81 -16.22
N THR A 132 9.09 -7.31 -15.20
CA THR A 132 9.65 -8.67 -15.19
C THR A 132 8.82 -9.55 -14.27
N VAL A 133 8.25 -10.62 -14.78
CA VAL A 133 7.53 -11.62 -13.97
C VAL A 133 8.44 -12.81 -13.70
N LEU A 134 8.65 -13.13 -12.43
CA LEU A 134 9.40 -14.29 -11.99
C LEU A 134 8.46 -15.41 -11.53
N TYR A 135 8.76 -16.64 -11.91
CA TYR A 135 8.01 -17.83 -11.51
C TYR A 135 8.85 -18.70 -10.58
N PHE A 136 8.31 -19.04 -9.41
CA PHE A 136 9.00 -19.87 -8.43
C PHE A 136 8.43 -21.29 -8.35
N ASN A 137 9.25 -22.22 -7.86
CA ASN A 137 8.86 -23.61 -7.60
C ASN A 137 8.25 -24.30 -8.82
N TYR A 138 7.11 -24.99 -8.65
CA TYR A 138 6.48 -25.71 -9.76
C TYR A 138 6.04 -24.76 -10.89
N LEU A 139 5.81 -23.46 -10.62
CA LEU A 139 5.41 -22.51 -11.67
C LEU A 139 6.50 -22.36 -12.71
N ALA A 140 7.78 -22.30 -12.34
CA ALA A 140 8.88 -22.19 -13.30
C ALA A 140 8.86 -23.34 -14.32
N ARG A 141 8.71 -24.57 -13.81
CA ARG A 141 8.61 -25.78 -14.62
C ARG A 141 7.34 -25.78 -15.49
N MET A 142 6.20 -25.41 -14.91
CA MET A 142 4.92 -25.40 -15.62
C MET A 142 4.85 -24.30 -16.69
N MET A 143 5.45 -23.13 -16.43
CA MET A 143 5.56 -22.02 -17.38
C MET A 143 6.70 -22.24 -18.39
N ARG A 144 7.59 -23.20 -18.13
CA ARG A 144 8.80 -23.51 -18.93
C ARG A 144 9.76 -22.32 -19.01
N ARG A 145 9.80 -21.51 -17.96
CA ARG A 145 10.68 -20.35 -17.79
C ARG A 145 10.65 -19.91 -16.33
N GLU A 146 11.76 -19.41 -15.84
CA GLU A 146 11.87 -18.83 -14.49
C GLU A 146 11.53 -17.35 -14.46
N ALA A 147 11.67 -16.66 -15.60
CA ALA A 147 11.37 -15.25 -15.75
C ALA A 147 10.82 -14.95 -17.14
N GLU A 148 10.07 -13.87 -17.26
CA GLU A 148 9.76 -13.22 -18.54
C GLU A 148 9.52 -11.74 -18.39
N GLU A 149 9.95 -10.97 -19.38
CA GLU A 149 9.56 -9.58 -19.54
C GLU A 149 8.22 -9.49 -20.24
N LEU A 150 7.32 -8.68 -19.68
CA LEU A 150 5.97 -8.47 -20.20
C LEU A 150 5.69 -6.98 -20.32
N THR A 151 4.76 -6.67 -21.23
CA THR A 151 4.18 -5.34 -21.39
C THR A 151 2.67 -5.44 -21.13
N PRO A 152 2.21 -5.25 -19.88
CA PRO A 152 0.79 -5.36 -19.55
C PRO A 152 -0.05 -4.25 -20.20
N PRO A 153 -1.32 -4.54 -20.56
CA PRO A 153 -2.22 -3.57 -21.18
C PRO A 153 -2.64 -2.48 -20.20
N PRO A 154 -3.24 -1.36 -20.69
CA PRO A 154 -3.69 -0.23 -19.90
C PRO A 154 -4.49 -0.56 -18.63
N SER A 155 -5.29 -1.62 -18.70
CA SER A 155 -6.15 -2.11 -17.62
C SER A 155 -5.40 -2.73 -16.44
N VAL A 156 -4.11 -3.05 -16.59
CA VAL A 156 -3.28 -3.58 -15.51
C VAL A 156 -2.60 -2.42 -14.80
N THR A 157 -2.93 -2.26 -13.52
CA THR A 157 -2.49 -1.15 -12.67
C THR A 157 -1.91 -1.60 -11.34
N ASP A 158 -2.19 -2.84 -10.94
CA ASP A 158 -1.90 -3.41 -9.62
C ASP A 158 -1.76 -4.94 -9.74
N VAL A 159 -1.40 -5.57 -8.62
CA VAL A 159 -1.18 -7.02 -8.53
C VAL A 159 -2.44 -7.82 -8.90
N ASP A 160 -3.63 -7.42 -8.44
CA ASP A 160 -4.88 -8.13 -8.73
C ASP A 160 -5.24 -8.10 -10.21
N SER A 161 -5.20 -6.92 -10.82
CA SER A 161 -5.43 -6.76 -12.26
C SER A 161 -4.36 -7.46 -13.10
N LEU A 162 -3.10 -7.49 -12.62
CA LEU A 162 -2.02 -8.26 -13.24
C LEU A 162 -2.31 -9.77 -13.20
N LEU A 163 -2.64 -10.33 -12.04
CA LEU A 163 -2.94 -11.75 -11.91
C LEU A 163 -4.15 -12.14 -12.76
N THR A 164 -5.21 -11.34 -12.73
CA THR A 164 -6.39 -11.53 -13.58
C THR A 164 -6.04 -11.54 -15.06
N TRP A 165 -5.18 -10.61 -15.49
CA TRP A 165 -4.71 -10.56 -16.86
C TRP A 165 -3.82 -11.76 -17.21
N LEU A 166 -2.86 -12.13 -16.35
CA LEU A 166 -1.96 -13.27 -16.56
C LEU A 166 -2.73 -14.59 -16.64
N GLN A 167 -3.75 -14.79 -15.81
CA GLN A 167 -4.62 -15.97 -15.89
C GLN A 167 -5.22 -16.14 -17.29
N LYS A 168 -5.66 -15.04 -17.91
CA LYS A 168 -6.17 -15.07 -19.29
C LYS A 168 -5.04 -15.25 -20.31
N ALA A 169 -3.95 -14.50 -20.15
CA ALA A 169 -2.82 -14.50 -21.08
C ALA A 169 -2.08 -15.84 -21.15
N LYS A 170 -2.09 -16.64 -20.06
CA LYS A 170 -1.44 -17.96 -19.98
C LYS A 170 -2.34 -19.13 -20.42
N GLY A 171 -3.56 -18.86 -20.89
CA GLY A 171 -4.46 -19.87 -21.47
C GLY A 171 -4.71 -21.05 -20.53
N GLU A 172 -4.45 -22.27 -21.00
CA GLU A 172 -4.69 -23.51 -20.22
C GLU A 172 -3.90 -23.59 -18.91
N ARG A 173 -2.83 -22.80 -18.73
CA ARG A 173 -2.03 -22.74 -17.50
C ARG A 173 -2.47 -21.63 -16.55
N GLY A 174 -3.44 -20.80 -16.97
CA GLY A 174 -3.92 -19.64 -16.23
C GLY A 174 -4.37 -19.98 -14.81
N TYR A 175 -5.07 -21.09 -14.63
CA TYR A 175 -5.60 -21.52 -13.33
C TYR A 175 -4.53 -21.67 -12.22
N LEU A 176 -3.26 -21.85 -12.60
CA LEU A 176 -2.13 -21.93 -11.66
C LEU A 176 -1.83 -20.58 -10.97
N LEU A 177 -2.31 -19.47 -11.54
CA LEU A 177 -2.08 -18.10 -11.11
C LEU A 177 -3.29 -17.49 -10.39
N ALA A 178 -4.30 -18.31 -10.06
CA ALA A 178 -5.45 -17.83 -9.30
C ALA A 178 -5.00 -17.31 -7.92
N PRO A 179 -5.57 -16.20 -7.40
CA PRO A 179 -5.09 -15.53 -6.19
C PRO A 179 -4.99 -16.44 -4.96
N GLU A 180 -5.86 -17.45 -4.84
CA GLU A 180 -5.85 -18.42 -3.75
C GLU A 180 -4.63 -19.37 -3.79
N HIS A 181 -4.01 -19.56 -4.96
CA HIS A 181 -2.92 -20.50 -5.16
C HIS A 181 -1.53 -19.87 -5.04
N VAL A 182 -1.44 -18.54 -5.07
CA VAL A 182 -0.16 -17.81 -5.12
C VAL A 182 -0.10 -16.68 -4.10
N ARG A 183 1.13 -16.27 -3.80
CA ARG A 183 1.47 -14.98 -3.20
C ARG A 183 2.36 -14.23 -4.17
N VAL A 184 2.30 -12.91 -4.11
CA VAL A 184 3.10 -12.05 -4.97
C VAL A 184 4.07 -11.25 -4.13
N THR A 185 5.29 -11.09 -4.64
CA THR A 185 6.19 -10.05 -4.18
C THR A 185 6.47 -9.08 -5.31
N VAL A 186 6.50 -7.79 -5.03
CA VAL A 186 6.98 -6.76 -5.94
C VAL A 186 8.30 -6.24 -5.38
N ASN A 187 9.35 -6.24 -6.19
CA ASN A 187 10.70 -5.82 -5.80
C ASN A 187 11.16 -6.49 -4.49
N LYS A 188 10.96 -7.81 -4.38
CA LYS A 188 11.32 -8.69 -3.25
C LYS A 188 10.55 -8.44 -1.94
N GLN A 189 9.48 -7.64 -1.96
CA GLN A 189 8.60 -7.44 -0.81
C GLN A 189 7.22 -8.02 -1.06
N PHE A 190 6.61 -8.68 -0.06
CA PHE A 190 5.24 -9.18 -0.18
C PHE A 190 4.28 -8.06 -0.53
N ALA A 191 3.41 -8.32 -1.50
CA ALA A 191 2.49 -7.36 -2.06
C ALA A 191 1.04 -7.82 -1.84
N GLU A 192 0.19 -6.87 -1.48
CA GLU A 192 -1.25 -7.06 -1.37
C GLU A 192 -1.89 -7.00 -2.77
N PRO A 193 -3.12 -7.51 -2.97
CA PRO A 193 -3.79 -7.47 -4.28
C PRO A 193 -3.90 -6.06 -4.87
N PHE A 194 -4.07 -5.04 -4.02
CA PHE A 194 -4.18 -3.64 -4.43
C PHE A 194 -2.83 -2.93 -4.61
N THR A 195 -1.70 -3.61 -4.39
CA THR A 195 -0.36 -3.02 -4.58
C THR A 195 -0.18 -2.66 -6.06
N ARG A 196 0.11 -1.38 -6.33
CA ARG A 196 0.32 -0.87 -7.69
C ARG A 196 1.62 -1.35 -8.30
N LEU A 197 1.65 -1.37 -9.62
CA LEU A 197 2.82 -1.74 -10.41
C LEU A 197 3.34 -0.54 -11.18
N ASP A 198 4.66 -0.46 -11.25
CA ASP A 198 5.42 0.56 -11.96
C ASP A 198 6.29 -0.11 -13.06
N PRO A 199 6.50 0.52 -14.23
CA PRO A 199 7.57 0.19 -15.14
C PRO A 199 8.89 -0.18 -14.48
N GLY A 200 9.40 -1.33 -14.88
CA GLY A 200 10.63 -1.92 -14.37
C GLY A 200 10.43 -2.87 -13.21
N ASP A 201 9.23 -2.95 -12.61
CA ASP A 201 8.98 -3.81 -11.46
C ASP A 201 9.33 -5.28 -11.72
N GLU A 202 9.95 -5.89 -10.70
CA GLU A 202 10.16 -7.32 -10.62
C GLU A 202 9.04 -7.94 -9.77
N VAL A 203 8.13 -8.65 -10.43
CA VAL A 203 6.96 -9.28 -9.83
C VAL A 203 7.18 -10.78 -9.73
N ALA A 204 7.46 -11.28 -8.53
CA ALA A 204 7.59 -12.72 -8.29
C ALA A 204 6.26 -13.35 -7.90
N ILE A 205 5.92 -14.44 -8.57
CA ILE A 205 4.74 -15.26 -8.27
C ILE A 205 5.21 -16.54 -7.59
N VAL A 206 4.83 -16.69 -6.33
CA VAL A 206 5.26 -17.78 -5.45
C VAL A 206 4.05 -18.64 -5.10
N PRO A 207 4.09 -19.96 -5.34
CA PRO A 207 3.00 -20.84 -4.94
C PRO A 207 2.80 -20.91 -3.43
N ASN A 208 1.54 -20.97 -2.99
CA ASN A 208 1.16 -21.20 -1.60
C ASN A 208 1.34 -22.67 -1.16
N SER A 209 1.50 -23.58 -2.11
CA SER A 209 1.64 -25.03 -1.91
C SER A 209 2.83 -25.57 -2.70
N PRO A 210 3.52 -26.63 -2.23
CA PRO A 210 4.59 -27.28 -3.00
C PRO A 210 4.07 -28.02 -4.24
N ASN A 211 2.78 -28.35 -4.28
CA ASN A 211 2.16 -29.11 -5.37
C ASN A 211 1.18 -28.26 -6.17
N PRO A 212 1.12 -28.41 -7.51
CA PRO A 212 0.17 -27.68 -8.35
C PRO A 212 -1.28 -28.11 -8.06
N PRO A 213 -2.25 -27.17 -8.13
CA PRO A 213 -3.67 -27.51 -8.05
C PRO A 213 -4.09 -28.37 -9.25
N ALA A 214 -5.20 -29.09 -9.11
CA ALA A 214 -5.77 -29.83 -10.22
C ALA A 214 -6.31 -28.88 -11.31
N PRO A 215 -6.23 -29.25 -12.60
CA PRO A 215 -6.85 -28.47 -13.67
C PRO A 215 -8.37 -28.36 -13.46
N PRO A 216 -8.99 -27.22 -13.79
CA PRO A 216 -10.45 -27.10 -13.75
C PRO A 216 -11.09 -28.11 -14.71
N LYS A 217 -12.24 -28.66 -14.31
CA LYS A 217 -13.03 -29.57 -15.14
C LYS A 217 -13.64 -28.76 -16.31
N LYS A 218 -13.49 -29.27 -17.54
CA LYS A 218 -14.08 -28.68 -18.75
C LYS A 218 -15.60 -28.74 -18.72
#